data_AF-A0A974YMQ2-F1
#
_entry.id   AF-A0A974YMQ2-F1
#
_cell.length_a   1.000
_cell.length_b   1.000
_cell.length_c   1.000
_cell.angle_alpha   90.00
_cell.angle_beta   90.00
_cell.angle_gamma   90.00
#
_symmetry.space_group_name_H-M   'P 1'
#
loop_
_entity.id
_entity.type
_entity.pdbx_description
1 polymer ?
#
loop_
_entity_poly.entity_id
_entity_poly.type
_entity_poly.pdbx_seq_one_letter_code
_entity_poly.pdbx_strand_id
1 'polypeptide(L)'
;MSRIAAAAVVVILLSGSASVAIAEDSATQKQIDQRDPEFCGAGGAGCDPAEVQRWKVVGNRLADLSSADLSQYAYACAKHPDWKQDCETSPVAILKRLGIEGY
;
A
#
# COMPACT_ATOMS: atom_id res chain seq x y z
N MET A 1 -37.69 -63.88 -9.22
CA MET A 1 -37.23 -63.72 -10.61
C MET A 1 -37.77 -62.42 -11.16
N SER A 2 -36.93 -61.39 -11.30
CA SER A 2 -37.17 -60.23 -12.16
C SER A 2 -35.83 -59.72 -12.68
N ARG A 3 -35.86 -59.32 -13.95
CA ARG A 3 -34.74 -59.18 -14.87
C ARG A 3 -34.27 -57.72 -14.98
N ILE A 4 -32.95 -57.57 -15.20
CA ILE A 4 -32.25 -56.63 -16.10
C ILE A 4 -32.42 -55.12 -15.86
N ALA A 5 -31.29 -54.41 -15.68
CA ALA A 5 -30.83 -53.24 -16.48
C ALA A 5 -29.61 -52.63 -15.77
N ALA A 6 -28.39 -52.81 -16.29
CA ALA A 6 -27.74 -51.92 -17.26
C ALA A 6 -27.31 -50.56 -16.65
N ALA A 7 -25.99 -50.45 -16.52
CA ALA A 7 -25.10 -49.29 -16.40
C ALA A 7 -25.67 -47.86 -16.31
N ALA A 8 -25.15 -47.09 -15.35
CA ALA A 8 -24.60 -45.76 -15.61
C ALA A 8 -23.70 -45.34 -14.43
N VAL A 9 -22.38 -45.33 -14.66
CA VAL A 9 -21.42 -44.61 -13.81
C VAL A 9 -21.62 -43.12 -14.09
N VAL A 10 -22.10 -42.35 -13.12
CA VAL A 10 -22.14 -40.90 -13.21
C VAL A 10 -21.14 -40.34 -12.20
N VAL A 11 -19.95 -40.01 -12.69
CA VAL A 11 -18.95 -39.21 -11.98
C VAL A 11 -19.39 -37.75 -12.09
N ILE A 12 -19.89 -37.19 -10.99
CA ILE A 12 -20.11 -35.74 -10.87
C ILE A 12 -18.82 -35.13 -10.33
N LEU A 13 -17.92 -34.79 -11.24
CA LEU A 13 -16.93 -33.73 -11.04
C LEU A 13 -17.59 -32.41 -11.48
N LEU A 14 -17.14 -31.28 -10.93
CA LEU A 14 -17.65 -29.89 -11.04
C LEU A 14 -18.49 -29.53 -9.80
N SER A 15 -18.11 -28.56 -8.96
CA SER A 15 -17.56 -27.25 -9.30
C SER A 15 -16.93 -26.58 -8.07
N GLY A 16 -15.59 -26.59 -8.00
CA GLY A 16 -14.85 -25.69 -7.12
C GLY A 16 -14.66 -24.36 -7.83
N SER A 17 -15.59 -23.41 -7.65
CA SER A 17 -15.41 -22.03 -8.11
C SER A 17 -14.50 -21.29 -7.13
N ALA A 18 -13.19 -21.53 -7.21
CA ALA A 18 -12.24 -20.59 -6.65
C ALA A 18 -12.26 -19.34 -7.54
N SER A 19 -13.03 -18.33 -7.12
CA SER A 19 -12.98 -17.00 -7.72
C SER A 19 -11.58 -16.41 -7.49
N VAL A 20 -10.65 -16.66 -8.41
CA VAL A 20 -9.43 -15.87 -8.50
C VAL A 20 -9.86 -14.48 -8.97
N ALA A 21 -9.93 -13.53 -8.04
CA ALA A 21 -10.03 -12.13 -8.38
C ALA A 21 -8.70 -11.73 -9.05
N ILE A 22 -8.64 -11.84 -10.37
CA ILE A 22 -7.57 -11.24 -11.16
C ILE A 22 -7.85 -9.74 -11.13
N ALA A 23 -7.10 -9.01 -10.30
CA ALA A 23 -7.08 -7.56 -10.40
C ALA A 23 -6.38 -7.21 -11.72
N GLU A 24 -7.15 -6.80 -12.73
CA GLU A 24 -6.61 -6.24 -13.96
C GLU A 24 -6.00 -4.86 -13.64
N ASP A 25 -4.67 -4.79 -13.53
CA ASP A 25 -3.94 -3.52 -13.44
C ASP A 25 -4.11 -2.78 -14.78
N SER A 26 -5.16 -1.96 -14.84
CA SER A 26 -5.64 -1.31 -16.06
C SER A 26 -4.92 0.02 -16.34
N ALA A 27 -3.74 0.24 -15.75
CA ALA A 27 -2.93 1.40 -16.06
C ALA A 27 -2.26 1.21 -17.42
N THR A 28 -2.70 1.95 -18.44
CA THR A 28 -2.01 1.97 -19.74
C THR A 28 -0.58 2.52 -19.57
N GLN A 29 0.39 2.03 -20.37
CA GLN A 29 1.80 2.49 -20.30
C GLN A 29 1.93 4.03 -20.32
N LYS A 30 1.10 4.70 -21.11
CA LYS A 30 1.03 6.16 -21.18
C LYS A 30 0.55 6.81 -19.88
N GLN A 31 -0.37 6.18 -19.14
CA GLN A 31 -0.77 6.66 -17.81
C GLN A 31 0.33 6.46 -16.77
N ILE A 32 1.16 5.43 -16.93
CA ILE A 32 2.32 5.19 -16.05
C ILE A 32 3.40 6.26 -16.30
N ASP A 33 3.74 6.51 -17.56
CA ASP A 33 4.74 7.50 -17.97
C ASP A 33 4.32 8.95 -17.67
N GLN A 34 3.01 9.18 -17.50
CA GLN A 34 2.41 10.50 -17.26
C GLN A 34 1.84 10.64 -15.85
N ARG A 35 2.22 9.77 -14.91
CA ARG A 35 1.81 9.88 -13.50
C ARG A 35 2.26 11.21 -12.93
N ASP A 36 1.30 12.06 -12.62
CA ASP A 36 1.50 13.22 -11.77
C ASP A 36 1.86 12.72 -10.36
N PRO A 37 3.06 13.05 -9.82
CA PRO A 37 3.45 12.66 -8.48
C PRO A 37 2.47 13.15 -7.39
N GLU A 38 1.70 14.20 -7.69
CA GLU A 38 0.68 14.76 -6.80
C GLU A 38 -0.68 14.06 -6.94
N PHE A 39 -0.86 13.17 -7.93
CA PHE A 39 -2.08 12.40 -8.13
C PHE A 39 -1.99 11.02 -7.46
N CYS A 40 -2.51 10.95 -6.24
CA CYS A 40 -2.37 9.77 -5.38
C CYS A 40 -3.55 8.79 -5.56
N GLY A 41 -3.22 7.50 -5.71
CA GLY A 41 -4.17 6.39 -5.81
C GLY A 41 -5.09 6.39 -7.04
N ALA A 42 -5.92 5.35 -7.14
CA ALA A 42 -6.90 5.26 -8.21
C ALA A 42 -7.96 6.37 -8.04
N GLY A 43 -8.05 7.27 -9.04
CA GLY A 43 -9.00 8.38 -9.01
C GLY A 43 -8.67 9.51 -8.02
N GLY A 44 -7.42 9.64 -7.56
CA GLY A 44 -7.03 10.70 -6.61
C GLY A 44 -7.30 10.35 -5.13
N ALA A 45 -7.69 9.10 -4.84
CA ALA A 45 -7.95 8.63 -3.50
C ALA A 45 -6.66 8.26 -2.73
N GLY A 46 -6.58 8.66 -1.46
CA GLY A 46 -5.47 8.27 -0.58
C GLY A 46 -4.28 9.22 -0.61
N CYS A 47 -4.48 10.47 -1.04
CA CYS A 47 -3.49 11.52 -0.86
C CYS A 47 -3.30 11.84 0.62
N ASP A 48 -2.06 11.93 1.04
CA ASP A 48 -1.74 12.49 2.34
C ASP A 48 -2.05 14.00 2.35
N PRO A 49 -2.44 14.56 3.50
CA PRO A 49 -2.58 16.00 3.65
C PRO A 49 -1.31 16.74 3.24
N ALA A 50 -1.45 17.96 2.70
CA ALA A 50 -0.32 18.76 2.22
C ALA A 50 0.81 18.92 3.25
N GLU A 51 0.47 18.98 4.55
CA GLU A 51 1.46 19.05 5.62
C GLU A 51 2.28 17.76 5.78
N VAL A 52 1.62 16.61 5.69
CA VAL A 52 2.29 15.31 5.70
C VAL A 52 3.18 15.18 4.47
N GLN A 53 2.70 15.60 3.29
CA GLN A 53 3.52 15.57 2.07
C GLN A 53 4.78 16.45 2.19
N ARG A 54 4.67 17.64 2.79
CA ARG A 54 5.85 18.48 3.08
C ARG A 54 6.86 17.75 3.96
N TRP A 55 6.39 17.08 5.02
CA TRP A 55 7.28 16.32 5.88
C TRP A 55 7.89 15.11 5.16
N LYS A 56 7.17 14.42 4.26
CA LYS A 56 7.78 13.37 3.42
C LYS A 56 8.94 13.89 2.58
N VAL A 57 8.83 15.09 2.01
CA VAL A 57 9.92 15.72 1.26
C VAL A 57 11.13 16.00 2.17
N VAL A 58 10.90 16.48 3.41
CA VAL A 58 11.98 16.71 4.38
C VAL A 58 12.64 15.38 4.76
N GLY A 59 11.86 14.36 5.11
CA GLY A 59 12.36 13.04 5.50
C GLY A 59 13.25 12.41 4.42
N ASN A 60 12.78 12.42 3.15
CA ASN A 60 13.55 11.90 2.00
C ASN A 60 14.87 12.63 1.75
N ARG A 61 14.97 13.92 2.14
CA ARG A 61 16.24 14.67 2.00
C ARG A 61 17.24 14.31 3.10
N LEU A 62 16.74 13.87 4.26
CA LEU A 62 17.54 13.64 5.44
C LEU A 62 17.96 12.18 5.62
N ALA A 63 17.16 11.22 5.12
CA ALA A 63 17.44 9.79 5.24
C ALA A 63 16.76 8.98 4.12
N ASP A 64 17.38 7.86 3.76
CA ASP A 64 16.79 6.86 2.85
C ASP A 64 15.88 5.93 3.65
N LEU A 65 14.64 6.38 3.90
CA LEU A 65 13.65 5.64 4.68
C LEU A 65 12.80 4.75 3.78
N SER A 66 12.38 3.59 4.31
CA SER A 66 11.32 2.82 3.68
C SER A 66 10.06 3.69 3.52
N SER A 67 9.21 3.41 2.52
CA SER A 67 7.97 4.18 2.32
C SER A 67 7.05 4.16 3.55
N ALA A 68 7.09 3.08 4.32
CA ALA A 68 6.34 2.94 5.57
C ALA A 68 6.91 3.86 6.66
N ASP A 69 8.23 3.84 6.89
CA ASP A 69 8.87 4.64 7.92
C ASP A 69 8.82 6.13 7.60
N LEU A 70 9.00 6.50 6.32
CA LEU A 70 8.83 7.86 5.84
C LEU A 70 7.43 8.39 6.14
N SER A 71 6.41 7.56 5.91
CA SER A 71 5.02 7.95 6.18
C SER A 71 4.78 8.11 7.68
N GLN A 72 5.28 7.21 8.51
CA GLN A 72 5.15 7.32 9.97
C GLN A 72 5.87 8.55 10.53
N TYR A 73 7.11 8.81 10.08
CA TYR A 73 7.84 10.04 10.38
C TYR A 73 7.05 11.28 9.99
N ALA A 74 6.52 11.33 8.77
CA ALA A 74 5.83 12.51 8.26
C ALA A 74 4.52 12.81 9.00
N TYR A 75 3.74 11.78 9.33
CA TYR A 75 2.54 11.93 10.16
C TYR A 75 2.87 12.36 11.58
N ALA A 76 3.94 11.83 12.17
CA ALA A 76 4.39 12.25 13.50
C ALA A 76 4.77 13.73 13.52
N CYS A 77 5.56 14.18 12.54
CA CYS A 77 6.00 15.57 12.43
C CYS A 77 4.86 16.55 12.11
N ALA A 78 3.84 16.12 11.37
CA ALA A 78 2.63 16.91 11.16
C ALA A 78 1.80 17.06 12.45
N LYS A 79 1.77 16.02 13.30
CA LYS A 79 0.91 15.97 14.50
C LYS A 79 1.57 16.54 15.75
N HIS A 80 2.90 16.57 15.79
CA HIS A 80 3.71 17.01 16.93
C HIS A 80 4.60 18.20 16.55
N PRO A 81 4.02 19.41 16.45
CA PRO A 81 4.79 20.62 16.10
C PRO A 81 5.87 20.96 17.15
N ASP A 82 5.74 20.46 18.37
CA ASP A 82 6.77 20.54 19.42
C ASP A 82 8.04 19.75 19.07
N TRP A 83 7.98 18.80 18.13
CA TRP A 83 9.12 18.01 17.69
C TRP A 83 9.82 18.60 16.47
N LYS A 84 9.42 19.81 16.04
CA LYS A 84 9.87 20.43 14.78
C LYS A 84 11.39 20.38 14.58
N GLN A 85 12.16 20.70 15.61
CA GLN A 85 13.63 20.69 15.51
C GLN A 85 14.16 19.30 15.16
N ASP A 86 13.66 18.25 15.83
CA ASP A 86 14.05 16.87 15.55
C ASP A 86 13.55 16.43 14.18
N CYS A 87 12.34 16.84 13.79
CA CYS A 87 11.81 16.60 12.46
C CYS A 87 12.68 17.21 11.35
N GLU A 88 13.20 18.43 11.54
CA GLU A 88 14.01 19.11 10.53
C GLU A 88 15.47 18.62 10.48
N THR A 89 15.94 17.86 11.47
CA THR A 89 17.38 17.54 11.61
C THR A 89 17.69 16.06 11.78
N SER A 90 16.79 15.26 12.34
CA SER A 90 17.04 13.86 12.66
C SER A 90 15.78 13.00 12.55
N PRO A 91 15.45 12.48 11.35
CA PRO A 91 14.35 11.54 11.17
C PRO A 91 14.51 10.30 12.06
N VAL A 92 15.75 9.85 12.29
CA VAL A 92 16.08 8.74 13.19
C VAL A 92 15.61 8.98 14.63
N ALA A 93 15.76 10.21 15.16
CA ALA A 93 15.28 10.52 16.51
C ALA A 93 13.76 10.40 16.62
N ILE A 94 13.05 10.79 15.56
CA ILE A 94 11.60 10.64 15.47
C ILE A 94 11.22 9.15 15.38
N LEU A 95 11.84 8.37 14.51
CA LEU A 95 11.56 6.93 14.37
C LEU A 95 11.77 6.18 15.70
N LYS A 96 12.86 6.48 16.42
CA LYS A 96 13.09 5.92 17.77
C LYS A 96 12.00 6.32 18.75
N ARG A 97 11.52 7.57 18.71
CA ARG A 97 10.41 8.04 19.55
C ARG A 97 9.10 7.30 19.24
N LEU A 98 8.91 6.88 17.99
CA LEU A 98 7.80 6.04 17.56
C LEU A 98 7.99 4.55 17.87
N GLY A 99 9.17 4.13 18.35
CA GLY A 99 9.49 2.73 18.62
C GLY A 99 9.81 1.91 17.37
N ILE A 100 10.23 2.56 16.29
CA ILE A 100 10.60 1.94 15.02
C ILE A 100 12.12 1.74 15.00
N GLU A 101 12.55 0.52 14.66
CA GLU A 101 13.95 0.11 14.58
C GLU A 101 14.24 -0.60 13.25
N GLY A 102 15.51 -0.76 12.89
CA GLY A 102 15.92 -1.47 11.66
C GLY A 102 15.75 -0.67 10.36
N TYR A 103 15.66 0.65 10.47
CA TYR A 103 15.68 1.61 9.36
C TYR A 103 17.09 1.86 8.82
#